data_AF-A0A7K2VW20-F1
#
_entry.id   AF-A0A7K2VW20-F1
#
_cell.length_a   1.000
_cell.length_b   1.000
_cell.length_c   1.000
_cell.angle_alpha   90.00
_cell.angle_beta   90.00
_cell.angle_gamma   90.00
#
_symmetry.space_group_name_H-M   'P 1'
#
loop_
_entity.id
_entity.type
_entity.pdbx_description
1 polymer ?
#
loop_
_entity_poly.entity_id
_entity_poly.type
_entity_poly.pdbx_seq_one_letter_code
_entity_poly.pdbx_strand_id
1 'polypeptide(L)'
;EAGVGEGARLHLGSAAATLALPGQGKGEARYDVRLDVAAGGELRWLPEQLISARGSDLHVTTRAELAPGARLLLREEQVLGRAGEEPGRLTSRLTVRLGGATLLDQELSCGPGAPGGWDGPAVLGGHRAVGQLVCVAPELPANPAEARMLGEGTALMPLAGRAVLVSAVAPDALALRRRLDEALAILTADRK
;
A
#
# COMPACT_ATOMS: atom_id res chain seq x y z
N GLU A 1 1.86 -9.81 -12.31
CA GLU A 1 0.49 -10.26 -12.00
C GLU A 1 0.54 -11.48 -11.09
N ALA A 2 -0.52 -11.73 -10.31
CA ALA A 2 -0.67 -12.93 -9.50
C ALA A 2 -2.15 -13.32 -9.39
N GLY A 3 -2.43 -14.62 -9.56
CA GLY A 3 -3.76 -15.19 -9.41
C GLY A 3 -3.80 -16.25 -8.31
N VAL A 4 -4.82 -16.20 -7.46
CA VAL A 4 -5.07 -17.20 -6.42
C VAL A 4 -6.37 -17.92 -6.76
N GLY A 5 -6.26 -19.24 -6.99
CA GLY A 5 -7.40 -20.10 -7.29
C GLY A 5 -8.34 -20.30 -6.09
N GLU A 6 -9.48 -20.94 -6.35
CA GLU A 6 -10.51 -21.19 -5.32
C GLU A 6 -9.92 -21.95 -4.11
N GLY A 7 -10.15 -21.41 -2.91
CA GLY A 7 -9.65 -21.98 -1.65
C GLY A 7 -8.12 -22.00 -1.48
N ALA A 8 -7.34 -21.57 -2.48
CA ALA A 8 -5.89 -21.58 -2.44
C ALA A 8 -5.34 -20.47 -1.55
N ARG A 9 -4.12 -20.65 -1.04
CA ARG A 9 -3.43 -19.67 -0.19
C ARG A 9 -2.08 -19.35 -0.80
N LEU A 10 -1.84 -18.08 -1.13
CA LEU A 10 -0.58 -17.59 -1.67
C LEU A 10 -0.01 -16.51 -0.77
N HIS A 11 1.28 -16.65 -0.44
CA HIS A 11 2.07 -15.59 0.17
C HIS A 11 3.20 -15.22 -0.79
N LEU A 12 3.23 -13.95 -1.17
CA LEU A 12 4.23 -13.38 -2.06
C LEU A 12 4.92 -12.19 -1.38
N GLY A 13 6.24 -12.23 -1.36
CA GLY A 13 7.11 -11.10 -1.03
C GLY A 13 8.12 -10.85 -2.15
N SER A 14 9.03 -9.90 -1.94
CA SER A 14 10.19 -9.70 -2.82
C SER A 14 11.49 -9.94 -2.06
N ALA A 15 12.56 -10.25 -2.78
CA ALA A 15 13.87 -10.49 -2.15
C ALA A 15 14.58 -9.19 -1.75
N ALA A 16 14.21 -8.07 -2.36
CA ALA A 16 14.84 -6.77 -2.16
C ALA A 16 13.87 -5.63 -2.50
N ALA A 17 14.23 -4.43 -2.04
CA ALA A 17 13.56 -3.20 -2.40
C ALA A 17 13.64 -2.94 -3.92
N THR A 18 12.58 -2.35 -4.46
CA THR A 18 12.55 -1.86 -5.84
C THR A 18 13.07 -0.42 -5.85
N LEU A 19 14.09 -0.13 -6.66
CA LEU A 19 14.67 1.21 -6.77
C LEU A 19 14.35 1.81 -8.14
N ALA A 20 13.60 2.90 -8.18
CA ALA A 20 13.40 3.70 -9.38
C ALA A 20 14.56 4.69 -9.54
N LEU A 21 15.16 4.69 -10.74
CA LEU A 21 16.33 5.49 -11.09
C LEU A 21 16.00 6.40 -12.30
N PRO A 22 16.78 7.47 -12.52
CA PRO A 22 16.69 8.26 -13.75
C PRO A 22 16.89 7.39 -14.99
N GLY A 23 15.93 7.42 -15.91
CA GLY A 23 16.03 6.76 -17.21
C GLY A 23 16.98 7.49 -18.17
N GLN A 24 17.54 6.77 -19.13
CA GLN A 24 18.35 7.36 -20.22
C GLN A 24 17.47 8.10 -21.26
N GLY A 25 16.20 7.70 -21.38
CA GLY A 25 15.20 8.40 -22.19
C GLY A 25 14.38 9.37 -21.36
N LYS A 26 13.85 10.41 -22.00
CA LYS A 26 12.81 11.27 -21.40
C LYS A 26 11.51 10.47 -21.36
N GLY A 27 11.17 9.92 -20.20
CA GLY A 27 9.95 9.15 -20.04
C GLY A 27 9.76 8.64 -18.62
N GLU A 28 8.50 8.47 -18.28
CA GLU A 28 8.01 7.87 -17.06
C GLU A 28 8.28 6.37 -17.03
N ALA A 29 8.79 5.86 -15.90
CA ALA A 29 8.81 4.44 -15.61
C ALA A 29 7.44 4.00 -15.07
N ARG A 30 7.01 2.78 -15.42
CA ARG A 30 5.73 2.21 -14.96
C ARG A 30 5.93 0.90 -14.25
N TYR A 31 5.19 0.72 -13.15
CA TYR A 31 5.10 -0.54 -12.44
C TYR A 31 3.64 -0.92 -12.20
N ASP A 32 3.14 -1.88 -12.98
CA ASP A 32 1.76 -2.34 -12.94
C ASP A 32 1.63 -3.71 -12.24
N VAL A 33 0.81 -3.76 -11.19
CA VAL A 33 0.46 -4.96 -10.43
C VAL A 33 -1.02 -5.25 -10.60
N ARG A 34 -1.34 -6.49 -10.99
CA ARG A 34 -2.71 -7.03 -11.07
C ARG A 34 -2.80 -8.28 -10.20
N LEU A 35 -3.76 -8.28 -9.29
CA LEU A 35 -3.99 -9.32 -8.30
C LEU A 35 -5.42 -9.81 -8.43
N ASP A 36 -5.60 -11.11 -8.66
CA ASP A 36 -6.91 -11.75 -8.76
C ASP A 36 -7.04 -12.83 -7.69
N VAL A 37 -8.07 -12.75 -6.86
CA VAL A 37 -8.32 -13.72 -5.78
C VAL A 37 -9.70 -14.33 -5.94
N ALA A 38 -9.76 -15.61 -6.29
CA ALA A 38 -10.99 -16.36 -6.44
C ALA A 38 -11.68 -16.63 -5.09
N ALA A 39 -12.91 -17.15 -5.14
CA ALA A 39 -13.73 -17.38 -3.95
C ALA A 39 -13.00 -18.24 -2.92
N GLY A 40 -13.04 -17.84 -1.65
CA GLY A 40 -12.33 -18.51 -0.56
C GLY A 40 -10.80 -18.50 -0.65
N GLY A 41 -10.20 -17.93 -1.71
CA GLY A 41 -8.76 -17.78 -1.84
C GLY A 41 -8.19 -16.76 -0.87
N GLU A 42 -6.91 -16.91 -0.50
CA GLU A 42 -6.17 -15.96 0.33
C GLU A 42 -4.89 -15.52 -0.36
N LEU A 43 -4.74 -14.21 -0.52
CA LEU A 43 -3.50 -13.58 -0.97
C LEU A 43 -2.88 -12.73 0.14
N ARG A 44 -1.62 -13.01 0.45
CA ARG A 44 -0.74 -12.09 1.19
C ARG A 44 0.28 -11.52 0.22
N TRP A 45 0.12 -10.25 -0.14
CA TRP A 45 1.01 -9.51 -1.02
C TRP A 45 1.85 -8.54 -0.18
N LEU A 46 3.07 -8.95 0.16
CA LEU A 46 3.95 -8.25 1.10
C LEU A 46 5.36 -8.03 0.49
N PRO A 47 5.47 -7.32 -0.64
CA PRO A 47 6.78 -6.98 -1.22
C PRO A 47 7.60 -6.09 -0.27
N GLU A 48 8.90 -6.00 -0.54
CA GLU A 48 9.78 -5.01 0.06
C GLU A 48 9.52 -3.60 -0.52
N GLN A 49 10.14 -2.59 0.09
CA GLN A 49 9.86 -1.18 -0.19
C GLN A 49 10.17 -0.78 -1.64
N LEU A 50 9.44 0.22 -2.11
CA LEU A 50 9.76 0.94 -3.33
C LEU A 50 10.44 2.27 -2.98
N ILE A 51 11.58 2.56 -3.62
CA ILE A 51 12.36 3.78 -3.41
C ILE A 51 12.35 4.60 -4.70
N SER A 52 11.83 5.83 -4.64
CA SER A 52 11.87 6.80 -5.74
C SER A 52 13.09 7.72 -5.61
N ALA A 53 14.19 7.39 -6.31
CA ALA A 53 15.46 8.09 -6.19
C ALA A 53 15.48 9.42 -6.95
N ARG A 54 16.47 10.28 -6.65
CA ARG A 54 16.56 11.61 -7.26
C ARG A 54 16.53 11.53 -8.79
N GLY A 55 15.57 12.24 -9.38
CA GLY A 55 15.42 12.34 -10.84
C GLY A 55 14.71 11.15 -11.50
N SER A 56 14.18 10.19 -10.73
CA SER A 56 13.21 9.23 -11.27
C SER A 56 11.84 9.89 -11.47
N ASP A 57 11.07 9.36 -12.42
CA ASP A 57 9.63 9.64 -12.59
C ASP A 57 8.93 8.30 -12.70
N LEU A 58 8.26 7.88 -11.63
CA LEU A 58 7.65 6.57 -11.51
C LEU A 58 6.14 6.67 -11.33
N HIS A 59 5.40 5.90 -12.12
CA HIS A 59 3.99 5.63 -11.89
C HIS A 59 3.77 4.16 -11.51
N VAL A 60 3.12 3.96 -10.37
CA VAL A 60 2.78 2.64 -9.83
C VAL A 60 1.27 2.48 -9.89
N THR A 61 0.79 1.35 -10.40
CA THR A 61 -0.62 1.02 -10.28
C THR A 61 -0.79 -0.40 -9.77
N THR A 62 -1.54 -0.53 -8.68
CA THR A 62 -1.93 -1.81 -8.10
C THR A 62 -3.44 -1.97 -8.20
N ARG A 63 -3.89 -3.05 -8.85
CA ARG A 63 -5.31 -3.41 -8.95
C ARG A 63 -5.53 -4.79 -8.33
N ALA A 64 -6.42 -4.85 -7.34
CA ALA A 64 -6.83 -6.09 -6.70
C ALA A 64 -8.33 -6.35 -6.91
N GLU A 65 -8.64 -7.45 -7.59
CA GLU A 65 -10.00 -7.92 -7.83
C GLU A 65 -10.24 -9.18 -6.99
N LEU A 66 -11.21 -9.09 -6.07
CA LEU A 66 -11.55 -10.18 -5.16
C LEU A 66 -12.96 -10.70 -5.45
N ALA A 67 -13.09 -12.01 -5.52
CA ALA A 67 -14.39 -12.67 -5.49
C ALA A 67 -15.01 -12.60 -4.07
N PRO A 68 -16.35 -12.68 -3.93
CA PRO A 68 -16.98 -12.81 -2.62
C PRO A 68 -16.35 -13.95 -1.79
N GLY A 69 -16.07 -13.68 -0.52
CA GLY A 69 -15.44 -14.65 0.39
C GLY A 69 -13.91 -14.76 0.28
N ALA A 70 -13.28 -14.08 -0.69
CA ALA A 70 -11.82 -14.01 -0.80
C ALA A 70 -11.18 -13.17 0.33
N ARG A 71 -9.87 -13.37 0.52
CA ARG A 71 -9.06 -12.69 1.53
C ARG A 71 -7.86 -12.02 0.88
N LEU A 72 -7.59 -10.80 1.29
CA LEU A 72 -6.40 -10.06 0.89
C LEU A 72 -5.74 -9.45 2.12
N LEU A 73 -4.43 -9.62 2.21
CA LEU A 73 -3.56 -8.74 2.98
C LEU A 73 -2.54 -8.16 2.01
N LEU A 74 -2.56 -6.85 1.82
CA LEU A 74 -1.67 -6.14 0.92
C LEU A 74 -0.89 -5.09 1.69
N ARG A 75 0.43 -5.04 1.47
CA ARG A 75 1.30 -3.98 1.98
C ARG A 75 1.92 -3.21 0.81
N GLU A 76 1.88 -1.88 0.91
CA GLU A 76 2.66 -0.97 0.06
C GLU A 76 3.51 -0.07 0.95
N GLU A 77 4.78 0.09 0.59
CA GLU A 77 5.72 0.97 1.26
C GLU A 77 6.48 1.78 0.21
N GLN A 78 6.32 3.10 0.26
CA GLN A 78 6.91 4.07 -0.65
C GLN A 78 7.91 4.93 0.11
N VAL A 79 9.14 4.97 -0.39
CA VAL A 79 10.26 5.71 0.20
C VAL A 79 10.73 6.76 -0.79
N LEU A 80 10.75 7.99 -0.32
CA LEU A 80 11.11 9.16 -1.10
C LEU A 80 12.62 9.35 -0.97
N GLY A 81 13.39 8.98 -1.99
CA GLY A 81 14.85 9.05 -2.02
C GLY A 81 15.57 8.03 -1.13
N ARG A 82 16.86 7.79 -1.41
CA ARG A 82 17.76 7.11 -0.46
C ARG A 82 18.08 8.02 0.72
N ALA A 83 18.80 7.50 1.72
CA ALA A 83 19.22 8.27 2.89
C ALA A 83 19.98 9.54 2.47
N GLY A 84 19.47 10.72 2.86
CA GLY A 84 20.05 12.03 2.54
C GLY A 84 19.90 12.46 1.07
N GLU A 85 19.25 11.67 0.23
CA GLU A 85 19.03 11.98 -1.17
C GLU A 85 17.69 12.70 -1.35
N GLU A 86 17.59 13.66 -2.28
CA GLU A 86 16.30 14.24 -2.68
C GLU A 86 15.40 13.21 -3.38
N PRO A 87 14.07 13.33 -3.29
CA PRO A 87 13.17 12.37 -3.89
C PRO A 87 13.06 12.51 -5.42
N GLY A 88 12.72 11.41 -6.07
CA GLY A 88 12.15 11.42 -7.42
C GLY A 88 10.65 11.73 -7.41
N ARG A 89 10.07 11.88 -8.59
CA ARG A 89 8.62 11.98 -8.78
C ARG A 89 8.00 10.58 -8.67
N LEU A 90 6.95 10.46 -7.87
CA LEU A 90 6.21 9.23 -7.67
C LEU A 90 4.71 9.52 -7.70
N THR A 91 3.99 8.80 -8.54
CA THR A 91 2.53 8.70 -8.50
C THR A 91 2.16 7.23 -8.29
N SER A 92 1.38 6.91 -7.26
CA SER A 92 0.90 5.56 -6.99
C SER A 92 -0.62 5.55 -6.93
N ARG A 93 -1.26 4.59 -7.59
CA ARG A 93 -2.70 4.35 -7.50
C ARG A 93 -3.00 2.91 -7.08
N LEU A 94 -3.79 2.76 -6.02
CA LEU A 94 -4.24 1.47 -5.51
C LEU A 94 -5.77 1.39 -5.63
N THR A 95 -6.26 0.38 -6.35
CA THR A 95 -7.69 0.07 -6.44
C THR A 95 -7.95 -1.33 -5.92
N VAL A 96 -8.90 -1.47 -5.00
CA VAL A 96 -9.31 -2.75 -4.42
C VAL A 96 -10.82 -2.91 -4.57
N ARG A 97 -11.25 -4.02 -5.17
CA ARG A 97 -12.66 -4.33 -5.41
C ARG A 97 -13.02 -5.71 -4.88
N LEU A 98 -14.23 -5.85 -4.36
CA LEU A 98 -14.79 -7.10 -3.86
C LEU A 98 -16.16 -7.34 -4.49
N GLY A 99 -16.31 -8.45 -5.21
CA GLY A 99 -17.55 -8.78 -5.92
C GLY A 99 -17.98 -7.69 -6.91
N GLY A 100 -17.01 -6.98 -7.51
CA GLY A 100 -17.26 -5.85 -8.42
C GLY A 100 -17.48 -4.49 -7.75
N ALA A 101 -17.69 -4.43 -6.43
CA ALA A 101 -17.83 -3.18 -5.69
C ALA A 101 -16.46 -2.61 -5.28
N THR A 102 -16.24 -1.31 -5.45
CA THR A 102 -14.99 -0.64 -5.05
C THR A 102 -14.94 -0.43 -3.54
N LEU A 103 -13.94 -1.03 -2.90
CA LEU A 103 -13.64 -0.85 -1.48
C LEU A 103 -12.69 0.32 -1.24
N LEU A 104 -11.72 0.50 -2.15
CA LEU A 104 -10.69 1.54 -2.11
C LEU A 104 -10.31 1.94 -3.54
N ASP A 105 -10.23 3.24 -3.79
CA ASP A 105 -9.55 3.82 -4.95
C ASP A 105 -8.78 5.05 -4.45
N GLN A 106 -7.47 4.90 -4.31
CA GLN A 106 -6.60 5.89 -3.70
C GLN A 106 -5.45 6.21 -4.64
N GLU A 107 -5.16 7.49 -4.80
CA GLU A 107 -3.97 7.98 -5.50
C GLU A 107 -3.11 8.83 -4.57
N LEU A 108 -1.80 8.61 -4.62
CA LEU A 108 -0.78 9.41 -3.95
C LEU A 108 0.17 9.96 -5.01
N SER A 109 0.42 11.27 -5.00
CA SER A 109 1.45 11.90 -5.83
C SER A 109 2.40 12.71 -4.95
N CYS A 110 3.69 12.45 -5.06
CA CYS A 110 4.74 13.08 -4.24
C CYS A 110 6.04 13.28 -5.03
N GLY A 111 6.90 14.16 -4.48
CA GLY A 111 8.16 14.55 -5.10
C GLY A 111 8.03 15.68 -6.13
N PRO A 112 9.13 16.01 -6.84
CA PRO A 112 9.17 17.11 -7.79
C PRO A 112 8.10 16.95 -8.89
N GLY A 113 7.30 18.00 -9.12
CA GLY A 113 6.23 17.97 -10.14
C GLY A 113 4.94 17.26 -9.72
N ALA A 114 4.80 16.85 -8.45
CA ALA A 114 3.51 16.53 -7.85
C ALA A 114 2.69 17.80 -7.54
N PRO A 115 1.37 17.70 -7.31
CA PRO A 115 0.58 18.82 -6.80
C PRO A 115 1.21 19.43 -5.53
N GLY A 116 1.07 20.76 -5.39
CA GLY A 116 1.67 21.48 -4.27
C GLY A 116 1.19 20.98 -2.90
N GLY A 117 2.08 20.98 -1.91
CA GLY A 117 1.76 20.60 -0.53
C GLY A 117 1.87 19.10 -0.22
N TRP A 118 2.42 18.29 -1.13
CA TRP A 118 2.65 16.85 -0.90
C TRP A 118 3.55 16.57 0.31
N ASP A 119 4.45 17.49 0.66
CA ASP A 119 5.32 17.44 1.85
C ASP A 119 4.72 18.19 3.05
N GLY A 120 3.57 18.84 2.89
CA GLY A 120 2.88 19.59 3.93
C GLY A 120 2.15 18.71 4.95
N PRO A 121 1.65 19.30 6.06
CA PRO A 121 1.04 18.57 7.17
C PRO A 121 -0.25 17.82 6.80
N ALA A 122 -0.90 18.18 5.69
CA ALA A 122 -2.09 17.51 5.20
C ALA A 122 -1.79 16.23 4.40
N VAL A 123 -0.52 15.97 4.04
CA VAL A 123 -0.12 14.83 3.22
C VAL A 123 0.96 14.02 3.93
N LEU A 124 2.25 14.36 3.75
CA LEU A 124 3.35 13.61 4.37
C LEU A 124 3.92 14.28 5.63
N GLY A 125 3.63 15.54 5.90
CA GLY A 125 4.15 16.26 7.07
C GLY A 125 5.68 16.25 7.17
N GLY A 126 6.37 16.37 6.03
CA GLY A 126 7.82 16.32 5.93
C GLY A 126 8.44 14.91 6.04
N HIS A 127 7.63 13.86 6.23
CA HIS A 127 8.12 12.49 6.28
C HIS A 127 8.60 11.97 4.92
N ARG A 128 9.53 11.01 4.96
CA ARG A 128 10.19 10.46 3.77
C ARG A 128 9.69 9.07 3.38
N ALA A 129 8.90 8.44 4.23
CA ALA A 129 8.31 7.15 3.97
C ALA A 129 6.80 7.19 4.23
N VAL A 130 6.03 6.57 3.35
CA VAL A 130 4.58 6.42 3.47
C VAL A 130 4.19 5.04 3.02
N GLY A 131 3.25 4.43 3.72
CA GLY A 131 2.83 3.08 3.41
C GLY A 131 1.47 2.76 3.98
N GLN A 132 0.97 1.61 3.59
CA GLN A 132 -0.36 1.17 3.92
C GLN A 132 -0.49 -0.34 4.01
N LEU A 133 -1.45 -0.78 4.81
CA LEU A 133 -1.98 -2.13 4.77
C LEU A 133 -3.44 -2.09 4.33
N VAL A 134 -3.81 -2.93 3.37
CA VAL A 134 -5.22 -3.21 3.08
C VAL A 134 -5.51 -4.64 3.49
N CYS A 135 -6.48 -4.82 4.39
CA CYS A 135 -6.97 -6.12 4.82
C CYS A 135 -8.42 -6.27 4.40
N VAL A 136 -8.71 -7.30 3.61
CA VAL A 136 -10.06 -7.72 3.23
C VAL A 136 -10.23 -9.14 3.75
N ALA A 137 -11.25 -9.38 4.57
CA ALA A 137 -11.51 -10.70 5.11
C ALA A 137 -12.98 -10.87 5.50
N PRO A 138 -13.59 -12.05 5.27
CA PRO A 138 -14.98 -12.31 5.67
C PRO A 138 -15.26 -12.16 7.17
N GLU A 139 -14.25 -12.28 8.05
CA GLU A 139 -14.41 -12.10 9.49
C GLU A 139 -14.52 -10.64 9.91
N LEU A 140 -14.03 -9.71 9.08
CA LEU A 140 -14.14 -8.29 9.40
C LEU A 140 -15.61 -7.89 9.42
N PRO A 141 -16.02 -7.02 10.37
CA PRO A 141 -17.42 -6.61 10.47
C PRO A 141 -17.84 -5.88 9.20
N ALA A 142 -19.06 -6.13 8.74
CA ALA A 142 -19.61 -5.43 7.58
C ALA A 142 -20.01 -3.98 7.89
N ASN A 143 -20.31 -3.69 9.17
CA ASN A 143 -20.47 -2.33 9.68
C ASN A 143 -19.20 -1.97 10.46
N PRO A 144 -18.34 -1.11 9.90
CA PRO A 144 -16.98 -1.06 10.36
C PRO A 144 -16.83 -0.03 11.51
N ALA A 145 -15.96 -0.31 12.48
CA ALA A 145 -15.71 0.54 13.64
C ALA A 145 -15.13 1.91 13.22
N GLU A 146 -15.25 2.93 14.08
CA GLU A 146 -14.74 4.27 13.80
C GLU A 146 -13.23 4.29 13.52
N ALA A 147 -12.81 5.23 12.65
CA ALA A 147 -11.40 5.47 12.40
C ALA A 147 -10.67 5.83 13.71
N ARG A 148 -9.48 5.30 13.89
CA ARG A 148 -8.70 5.51 15.12
C ARG A 148 -7.21 5.57 14.84
N MET A 149 -6.49 6.32 15.68
CA MET A 149 -5.04 6.31 15.68
C MET A 149 -4.54 5.00 16.33
N LEU A 150 -3.57 4.35 15.67
CA LEU A 150 -2.84 3.21 16.25
C LEU A 150 -1.53 3.67 16.92
N GLY A 151 -1.06 4.87 16.57
CA GLY A 151 0.14 5.48 17.09
C GLY A 151 0.44 6.76 16.33
N GLU A 152 1.53 7.44 16.67
CA GLU A 152 1.96 8.64 15.96
C GLU A 152 2.14 8.36 14.46
N GLY A 153 1.50 9.16 13.61
CA GLY A 153 1.57 9.03 12.16
C GLY A 153 1.00 7.72 11.60
N THR A 154 0.20 6.97 12.37
CA THR A 154 -0.41 5.69 11.94
C THR A 154 -1.89 5.65 12.32
N ALA A 155 -2.76 5.51 11.33
CA ALA A 155 -4.20 5.46 11.51
C ALA A 155 -4.81 4.21 10.87
N LEU A 156 -5.79 3.62 11.56
CA LEU A 156 -6.66 2.58 11.02
C LEU A 156 -7.98 3.22 10.62
N MET A 157 -8.40 2.97 9.39
CA MET A 157 -9.64 3.45 8.81
C MET A 157 -10.48 2.27 8.33
N PRO A 158 -11.75 2.19 8.74
CA PRO A 158 -12.70 1.28 8.12
C PRO A 158 -12.91 1.60 6.63
N LEU A 159 -13.11 0.59 5.79
CA LEU A 159 -13.53 0.77 4.39
C LEU A 159 -14.99 0.37 4.21
N ALA A 160 -15.58 0.73 3.07
CA ALA A 160 -16.94 0.34 2.71
C ALA A 160 -17.01 -1.19 2.53
N GLY A 161 -17.48 -1.92 3.54
CA GLY A 161 -17.58 -3.38 3.53
C GLY A 161 -16.62 -4.06 4.51
N ARG A 162 -16.34 -5.34 4.30
CA ARG A 162 -15.51 -6.16 5.20
C ARG A 162 -14.01 -5.95 4.95
N ALA A 163 -13.58 -4.69 5.09
CA ALA A 163 -12.22 -4.28 4.82
C ALA A 163 -11.76 -3.13 5.73
N VAL A 164 -10.45 -3.07 5.96
CA VAL A 164 -9.79 -1.99 6.71
C VAL A 164 -8.52 -1.55 5.98
N LEU A 165 -8.25 -0.25 6.08
CA LEU A 165 -7.02 0.40 5.62
C LEU A 165 -6.23 0.84 6.85
N VAL A 166 -4.95 0.51 6.91
CA VAL A 166 -4.00 1.21 7.78
C VAL A 166 -3.16 2.10 6.89
N SER A 167 -3.01 3.37 7.25
CA SER A 167 -2.08 4.29 6.59
C SER A 167 -1.06 4.77 7.61
N ALA A 168 0.20 4.84 7.18
CA ALA A 168 1.31 5.30 8.00
C ALA A 168 2.24 6.21 7.20
N VAL A 169 2.70 7.29 7.83
CA VAL A 169 3.85 8.09 7.40
C VAL A 169 4.98 7.90 8.40
N ALA A 170 6.24 8.04 8.01
CA ALA A 170 7.38 7.87 8.91
C ALA A 170 8.64 8.61 8.40
N PRO A 171 9.57 8.99 9.29
CA PRO A 171 10.80 9.69 8.89
C PRO A 171 11.69 8.86 7.95
N ASP A 172 11.62 7.53 8.02
CA ASP A 172 12.40 6.62 7.17
C ASP A 172 11.70 5.27 6.97
N ALA A 173 12.29 4.44 6.10
CA ALA A 173 11.75 3.12 5.72
C ALA A 173 11.70 2.12 6.90
N LEU A 174 12.64 2.20 7.83
CA LEU A 174 12.70 1.28 8.98
C LEU A 174 11.59 1.60 9.99
N ALA A 175 11.40 2.88 10.29
CA ALA A 175 10.32 3.36 11.13
C ALA A 175 8.95 3.02 10.50
N LEU A 176 8.81 3.18 9.18
CA LEU A 176 7.59 2.78 8.47
C LEU A 176 7.33 1.28 8.61
N ARG A 177 8.33 0.43 8.32
CA ARG A 177 8.18 -1.03 8.41
C ARG A 177 7.74 -1.47 9.81
N ARG A 178 8.34 -0.90 10.86
CA ARG A 178 7.95 -1.18 12.26
C ARG A 178 6.49 -0.81 12.53
N ARG A 179 6.06 0.40 12.14
CA ARG A 179 4.67 0.85 12.30
C ARG A 179 3.68 -0.08 11.60
N LEU A 180 3.99 -0.50 10.38
CA LEU A 180 3.13 -1.42 9.62
C LEU A 180 3.16 -2.85 10.18
N ASP A 181 4.30 -3.36 10.64
CA ASP A 181 4.38 -4.69 11.26
C ASP A 181 3.62 -4.73 12.61
N GLU A 182 3.70 -3.66 13.42
CA GLU A 182 2.89 -3.50 14.63
C GLU A 182 1.40 -3.44 14.32
N ALA A 183 1.00 -2.65 13.32
CA ALA A 183 -0.40 -2.59 12.88
C ALA A 183 -0.88 -3.94 12.34
N LEU A 184 -0.04 -4.67 11.61
CA LEU A 184 -0.35 -6.02 11.13
C LEU A 184 -0.54 -7.00 12.29
N ALA A 185 0.29 -6.92 13.33
CA ALA A 185 0.12 -7.72 14.53
C ALA A 185 -1.24 -7.46 15.20
N ILE A 186 -1.67 -6.21 15.31
CA ILE A 186 -3.00 -5.84 15.82
C ILE A 186 -4.11 -6.47 14.97
N LEU A 187 -4.04 -6.31 13.64
CA LEU A 187 -5.05 -6.83 12.71
C LEU A 187 -5.14 -8.37 12.67
N THR A 188 -4.08 -9.07 13.07
CA THR A 188 -4.02 -10.54 13.05
C THR A 188 -4.22 -11.17 14.41
N ALA A 189 -3.95 -10.46 15.51
CA ALA A 189 -4.22 -10.90 16.86
C ALA A 189 -5.72 -11.07 17.12
N ASP A 190 -6.56 -10.18 16.58
CA ASP A 190 -8.03 -10.24 16.69
C ASP A 190 -8.68 -11.39 15.87
N ARG A 191 -7.87 -12.23 15.20
CA ARG A 191 -8.33 -13.30 14.31
C ARG A 191 -8.03 -14.73 14.83
N LYS A 192 -7.47 -14.87 16.03
CA LYS A 192 -7.33 -16.16 16.74
C LYS A 192 -8.47 -16.33 17.74
#